data_AF-A0A0F6A4P1-F1
#
_entry.id   AF-A0A0F6A4P1-F1
#
_cell.length_a   1.000
_cell.length_b   1.000
_cell.length_c   1.000
_cell.angle_alpha   90.00
_cell.angle_beta   90.00
_cell.angle_gamma   90.00
#
_symmetry.space_group_name_H-M   'P 1'
#
loop_
_entity.id
_entity.type
_entity.pdbx_description
1 polymer ?
#
loop_
_entity_poly.entity_id
_entity_poly.type
_entity_poly.pdbx_seq_one_letter_code
_entity_poly.pdbx_strand_id
1 'polypeptide(L)'
;MHALLSQLSEIDEQLLAVLNSDPVDSNEMARLLNIRKQCLAEITMLPEKPEQAAWSQAIARTEQLFSLIKVQRDSAAAHASRFKKGRQSVQIYKKFE
;
A
#
# COMPACT_ATOMS: atom_id res chain seq x y z
N MET A 1 -19.45 -12.89 13.44
CA MET A 1 -18.27 -12.37 12.73
C MET A 1 -18.00 -10.98 13.29
N HIS A 2 -16.88 -10.76 14.00
CA HIS A 2 -16.61 -9.47 14.67
C HIS A 2 -16.55 -8.35 13.62
N ALA A 3 -17.38 -7.30 13.78
CA ALA A 3 -17.52 -6.21 12.80
C ALA A 3 -16.18 -5.58 12.37
N LEU A 4 -15.22 -5.47 13.31
CA LEU A 4 -13.88 -4.95 13.04
C LEU A 4 -13.03 -5.84 12.13
N LEU A 5 -13.16 -7.17 12.19
CA LEU A 5 -12.43 -8.08 11.30
C LEU A 5 -13.00 -8.06 9.89
N SER A 6 -14.32 -7.92 9.76
CA SER A 6 -14.98 -7.70 8.46
C SER A 6 -14.54 -6.37 7.85
N GLN A 7 -14.54 -5.29 8.64
CA GLN A 7 -14.04 -3.99 8.22
C GLN A 7 -12.57 -4.05 7.79
N LEU A 8 -11.71 -4.75 8.54
CA LEU A 8 -10.31 -4.94 8.15
C LEU A 8 -10.18 -5.65 6.80
N SER A 9 -11.00 -6.67 6.54
CA SER A 9 -11.03 -7.37 5.25
C SER A 9 -11.42 -6.45 4.11
N GLU A 10 -12.48 -5.64 4.29
CA GLU A 10 -12.93 -4.68 3.28
C GLU A 10 -11.85 -3.63 2.97
N ILE A 11 -11.15 -3.13 3.99
CA ILE A 11 -10.04 -2.19 3.80
C ILE A 11 -8.88 -2.86 3.05
N ASP A 12 -8.55 -4.11 3.41
CA ASP A 12 -7.50 -4.88 2.74
C ASP A 12 -7.85 -5.09 1.25
N GLU A 13 -9.10 -5.41 0.93
CA GLU A 13 -9.58 -5.59 -0.45
C GLU A 13 -9.54 -4.28 -1.25
N GLN A 14 -9.93 -3.16 -0.65
CA GLN A 14 -9.81 -1.83 -1.27
C GLN A 14 -8.35 -1.47 -1.52
N LEU A 15 -7.45 -1.75 -0.57
CA LEU A 15 -6.01 -1.54 -0.76
C LEU A 15 -5.46 -2.39 -1.89
N LEU A 16 -5.88 -3.65 -2.00
CA LEU A 16 -5.49 -4.51 -3.11
C LEU A 16 -5.97 -3.94 -4.45
N ALA A 17 -7.19 -3.42 -4.52
CA ALA A 17 -7.70 -2.79 -5.75
C ALA A 17 -6.85 -1.57 -6.15
N VAL A 18 -6.53 -0.69 -5.19
CA VAL A 18 -5.68 0.49 -5.43
C VAL A 18 -4.26 0.08 -5.85
N LEU A 19 -3.65 -0.90 -5.19
CA LEU A 19 -2.30 -1.36 -5.49
C LEU A 19 -2.18 -2.07 -6.84
N ASN A 20 -3.28 -2.60 -7.38
CA ASN A 20 -3.35 -3.22 -8.70
C ASN A 20 -3.74 -2.22 -9.81
N SER A 21 -4.08 -0.97 -9.46
CA SER A 21 -4.33 0.09 -10.44
C SER A 21 -3.02 0.65 -11.01
N ASP A 22 -3.06 1.11 -12.27
CA ASP A 22 -1.95 1.81 -12.92
C ASP A 22 -2.47 3.07 -13.62
N PRO A 23 -2.09 4.29 -13.18
CA PRO A 23 -1.19 4.57 -12.06
C PRO A 23 -1.86 4.33 -10.70
N VAL A 24 -1.07 3.91 -9.71
CA VAL A 24 -1.54 3.79 -8.32
C VAL A 24 -1.99 5.14 -7.80
N ASP A 25 -3.23 5.22 -7.29
CA ASP A 25 -3.70 6.40 -6.56
C ASP A 25 -3.05 6.47 -5.18
N SER A 26 -1.98 7.27 -5.06
CA SER A 26 -1.23 7.43 -3.82
C SER A 26 -2.04 8.09 -2.69
N ASN A 27 -3.01 8.95 -3.03
CA ASN A 27 -3.82 9.62 -2.02
C ASN A 27 -4.81 8.64 -1.41
N GLU A 28 -5.47 7.86 -2.26
CA GLU A 28 -6.41 6.84 -1.79
C GLU A 28 -5.68 5.71 -1.04
N MET A 29 -4.51 5.28 -1.52
CA MET A 29 -3.67 4.34 -0.79
C MET A 29 -3.31 4.86 0.61
N ALA A 30 -2.89 6.12 0.73
CA ALA A 30 -2.55 6.72 2.02
C ALA A 30 -3.77 6.82 2.95
N ARG A 31 -4.94 7.19 2.42
CA ARG A 31 -6.21 7.25 3.16
C ARG A 31 -6.55 5.87 3.73
N LEU A 32 -6.58 4.84 2.88
CA LEU A 32 -6.91 3.48 3.27
C LEU A 32 -5.91 2.89 4.27
N LEU A 33 -4.61 3.14 4.11
CA LEU A 33 -3.59 2.71 5.08
C LEU A 33 -3.80 3.35 6.46
N ASN A 34 -4.24 4.61 6.52
CA ASN A 34 -4.53 5.27 7.79
C ASN A 34 -5.77 4.68 8.47
N ILE A 35 -6.83 4.41 7.70
CA ILE A 35 -8.05 3.74 8.21
C ILE A 35 -7.71 2.33 8.70
N ARG A 36 -6.90 1.59 7.94
CA ARG A 36 -6.41 0.26 8.33
C ARG A 36 -5.67 0.30 9.66
N LYS A 37 -4.77 1.27 9.84
CA LYS A 37 -4.02 1.47 11.09
C LYS A 37 -4.97 1.69 12.27
N GLN A 38 -6.00 2.52 12.10
CA GLN A 38 -6.99 2.77 13.13
C GLN A 38 -7.80 1.51 13.46
N CYS A 39 -8.29 0.80 12.45
CA CYS A 39 -9.04 -0.46 12.63
C CYS A 39 -8.20 -1.51 13.38
N LEU A 40 -6.92 -1.66 13.05
CA LEU A 40 -6.00 -2.54 13.76
C LEU A 40 -5.79 -2.11 15.22
N ALA A 41 -5.68 -0.81 15.49
CA ALA A 41 -5.59 -0.31 16.87
C ALA A 41 -6.84 -0.64 17.68
N GLU A 42 -8.03 -0.46 17.10
CA GLU A 42 -9.30 -0.84 17.74
C GLU A 42 -9.38 -2.34 18.02
N ILE A 43 -8.93 -3.19 17.08
CA ILE A 43 -8.85 -4.65 17.29
C ILE A 43 -7.92 -4.99 18.47
N THR A 44 -6.80 -4.29 18.64
CA THR A 44 -5.87 -4.56 19.76
C THR A 44 -6.43 -4.16 21.12
N MET A 45 -7.48 -3.32 21.17
CA MET A 45 -8.15 -2.92 22.41
C MET A 45 -9.33 -3.83 22.78
N LEU A 46 -9.65 -4.83 21.96
CA LEU A 46 -10.72 -5.77 22.28
C LEU A 46 -10.37 -6.59 23.52
N PRO A 47 -11.34 -6.81 24.43
CA PRO A 47 -11.13 -7.61 25.63
C PRO A 47 -10.91 -9.10 25.30
N GLU A 48 -11.46 -9.54 24.17
CA GLU A 48 -11.30 -10.89 23.63
C GLU A 48 -10.39 -10.87 22.41
N LYS A 49 -9.56 -11.91 22.30
CA LYS A 49 -8.72 -12.07 21.12
C LYS A 49 -9.59 -12.40 19.90
N PRO A 50 -9.23 -11.88 18.72
CA PRO A 50 -9.84 -12.30 17.47
C PRO A 50 -9.84 -13.82 17.31
N GLU A 51 -10.88 -14.35 16.68
CA GLU A 51 -10.92 -15.75 16.26
C GLU A 51 -9.68 -16.10 15.44
N GLN A 52 -8.99 -17.18 15.83
CA GLN A 52 -7.69 -17.54 15.27
C GLN A 52 -7.70 -17.67 13.74
N ALA A 53 -8.73 -18.30 13.18
CA ALA A 53 -8.85 -18.49 11.74
C ALA A 53 -8.97 -17.16 10.98
N ALA A 54 -9.85 -16.27 11.45
CA ALA A 54 -10.04 -14.94 10.86
C ALA A 54 -8.78 -14.07 11.01
N TRP A 55 -8.08 -14.18 12.14
CA TRP A 55 -6.83 -13.47 12.37
C TRP A 55 -5.69 -13.96 11.46
N SER A 56 -5.55 -15.27 11.29
CA SER A 56 -4.57 -15.84 10.35
C SER A 56 -4.82 -15.38 8.91
N GLN A 57 -6.08 -15.24 8.49
CA GLN A 57 -6.40 -14.69 7.16
C GLN A 57 -6.01 -13.21 7.05
N ALA A 58 -6.22 -12.41 8.09
CA ALA A 58 -5.79 -11.01 8.11
C ALA A 58 -4.26 -10.86 8.04
N ILE A 59 -3.51 -11.77 8.67
CA ILE A 59 -2.04 -11.83 8.55
C ILE A 59 -1.64 -12.12 7.10
N ALA A 60 -2.23 -13.15 6.47
CA ALA A 60 -1.92 -13.50 5.08
C ALA A 60 -2.19 -12.34 4.10
N ARG A 61 -3.31 -11.62 4.26
CA ARG A 61 -3.60 -10.40 3.49
C ARG A 61 -2.56 -9.30 3.73
N THR A 62 -2.11 -9.14 4.97
CA THR A 62 -1.05 -8.16 5.31
C THR A 62 0.26 -8.45 4.57
N GLU A 63 0.67 -9.71 4.50
CA GLU A 63 1.88 -10.13 3.77
C GLU A 63 1.76 -9.82 2.27
N GLN A 64 0.59 -10.11 1.69
CA GLN A 64 0.30 -9.79 0.29
C GLN A 64 0.38 -8.29 0.02
N LEU A 65 -0.27 -7.47 0.85
CA LEU A 65 -0.23 -6.00 0.75
C LEU A 65 1.21 -5.47 0.82
N PHE A 66 2.01 -5.99 1.74
CA PHE A 66 3.40 -5.57 1.90
C PHE A 66 4.24 -5.88 0.65
N SER A 67 4.05 -7.06 0.06
CA SER A 67 4.72 -7.45 -1.18
C SER A 67 4.38 -6.48 -2.33
N LEU A 68 3.09 -6.16 -2.51
CA LEU A 68 2.64 -5.24 -3.56
C LEU A 68 3.14 -3.81 -3.36
N ILE A 69 3.08 -3.29 -2.13
CA ILE A 69 3.62 -1.96 -1.80
C ILE A 69 5.11 -1.88 -2.13
N LYS A 70 5.87 -2.95 -1.86
CA LYS A 70 7.30 -3.00 -2.19
C LYS A 70 7.52 -2.94 -3.70
N VAL A 71 6.75 -3.71 -4.48
CA VAL A 71 6.81 -3.67 -5.96
C VAL A 71 6.50 -2.27 -6.48
N GLN A 72 5.45 -1.62 -5.98
CA GLN A 72 5.08 -0.28 -6.42
C GLN A 72 6.15 0.77 -6.06
N ARG A 73 6.74 0.68 -4.87
CA ARG A 73 7.87 1.52 -4.47
C ARG A 73 9.08 1.34 -5.39
N ASP A 74 9.43 0.10 -5.72
CA ASP A 74 10.57 -0.22 -6.59
C ASP A 74 10.35 0.30 -8.01
N SER A 75 9.13 0.17 -8.52
CA SER A 75 8.71 0.75 -9.80
C SER A 75 8.85 2.28 -9.79
N ALA A 76 8.26 2.96 -8.80
CA ALA A 76 8.34 4.41 -8.67
C ALA A 76 9.79 4.93 -8.59
N ALA A 77 10.66 4.22 -7.85
CA ALA A 77 12.08 4.56 -7.77
C ALA A 77 12.80 4.40 -9.13
N ALA A 78 12.49 3.35 -9.88
CA ALA A 78 13.04 3.14 -11.22
C ALA A 78 12.59 4.25 -12.19
N HIS A 79 11.32 4.64 -12.15
CA HIS A 79 10.79 5.75 -12.94
C HIS A 79 11.48 7.08 -12.58
N ALA A 80 11.61 7.41 -11.30
CA ALA A 80 12.30 8.61 -10.85
C ALA A 80 13.76 8.66 -11.31
N SER A 81 14.47 7.53 -11.26
CA SER A 81 15.85 7.41 -11.73
C SER A 81 15.96 7.68 -13.24
N ARG A 82 15.02 7.17 -14.05
CA ARG A 82 14.96 7.45 -15.50
C ARG A 82 14.74 8.93 -15.78
N PHE A 83 13.82 9.58 -15.08
CA PHE A 83 13.59 11.03 -15.22
C PHE A 83 14.84 11.86 -14.86
N LYS A 84 15.56 11.48 -13.80
CA LYS A 84 16.80 12.15 -13.41
C LYS A 84 17.87 12.05 -14.51
N LYS A 85 18.06 10.85 -15.09
CA LYS A 85 19.01 10.65 -16.20
C LYS A 85 18.60 11.45 -17.44
N GLY A 86 17.32 11.41 -17.83
CA GLY A 86 16.82 12.20 -18.96
C GLY A 86 17.05 13.70 -18.79
N ARG A 87 16.79 14.24 -17.59
CA ARG A 87 17.07 15.64 -17.26
C ARG A 87 18.56 15.96 -17.38
N GLN A 88 19.44 15.09 -16.90
CA GLN A 88 20.88 15.26 -17.04
C GLN A 88 21.32 15.27 -18.51
N SER A 89 20.81 14.35 -19.33
CA SER A 89 21.09 14.31 -20.78
C SER A 89 20.67 15.60 -21.48
N VAL A 90 19.47 16.13 -21.19
CA VAL A 90 18.99 17.41 -21.74
C VAL A 90 19.88 18.57 -21.28
N GLN A 91 20.30 18.59 -20.00
CA GLN A 91 21.21 19.62 -19.50
C GLN A 91 22.59 19.57 -20.16
N ILE A 92 23.09 18.38 -20.50
CA ILE A 92 24.35 18.24 -21.25
C ILE A 92 24.19 18.79 -22.67
N TYR A 93 23.11 18.44 -23.37
CA TYR A 93 22.86 18.91 -24.73
C TYR A 93 22.80 20.43 -24.83
N LYS A 94 22.09 21.08 -23.89
CA LYS A 94 22.02 22.56 -23.79
C LYS A 94 23.38 23.27 -23.59
N LYS A 95 24.46 22.57 -23.27
CA LYS A 95 25.81 23.17 -23.18
C LYS A 95 26.52 23.26 -24.53
N PHE A 96 25.96 22.63 -25.56
CA PHE A 96 26.48 22.61 -26.92
C PHE A 96 25.60 23.42 -27.90
N GLU A 97 24.53 24.05 -27.40
CA GLU A 97 23.78 25.13 -28.06
C GLU A 97 24.35 26.49 -27.61
#